data_AF-A0A7V4HU71-F1
#
_entry.id   AF-A0A7V4HU71-F1
#
_cell.length_a   1.000
_cell.length_b   1.000
_cell.length_c   1.000
_cell.angle_alpha   90.00
_cell.angle_beta   90.00
_cell.angle_gamma   90.00
#
_symmetry.space_group_name_H-M   'P 1'
#
loop_
_entity.id
_entity.type
_entity.pdbx_description
1 polymer ?
#
loop_
_entity_poly.entity_id
_entity_poly.type
_entity_poly.pdbx_seq_one_letter_code
_entity_poly.pdbx_strand_id
1 'polypeptide(L)'
;MQVKVYCPKMVEIPTEYLPALAKRAAESLGDRAAEVTATRGHLVRQAVQDGLLRELDDLICEDGTVDLVCDPASETPLELENRTLTLAGLLEVIQRKRPWGETARSSEAA
;
A
#
# COMPACT_ATOMS: atom_id res chain seq x y z
N MET A 1 22.97 -13.47 20.73
CA MET A 1 21.51 -13.36 20.56
C MET A 1 21.22 -12.00 19.94
N GLN A 2 20.50 -11.96 18.81
CA GLN A 2 20.04 -10.70 18.18
C GLN A 2 18.52 -10.61 18.35
N VAL A 3 18.02 -9.42 18.67
CA VAL A 3 16.59 -9.15 18.87
C VAL A 3 16.24 -7.90 18.06
N LYS A 4 15.19 -7.97 17.24
CA LYS A 4 14.63 -6.79 16.56
C LYS A 4 13.60 -6.13 17.47
N VAL A 5 13.77 -4.84 17.72
CA VAL A 5 12.82 -4.02 18.48
C VAL A 5 12.15 -3.07 17.50
N TYR A 6 10.84 -3.25 17.31
CA TYR A 6 10.06 -2.42 16.39
C TYR A 6 9.54 -1.17 17.12
N CYS A 7 9.90 0.00 16.61
CA CYS A 7 9.40 1.28 17.10
C CYS A 7 8.19 1.72 16.27
N PRO A 8 7.06 2.10 16.89
CA PRO A 8 5.93 2.64 16.16
C PRO A 8 6.32 3.89 15.36
N LYS A 9 5.95 3.93 14.08
CA LYS A 9 6.16 5.07 13.19
C LYS A 9 4.91 5.28 12.36
N MET A 10 4.47 6.54 12.26
CA MET A 10 3.40 6.93 11.34
C MET A 10 4.01 7.22 9.97
N VAL A 11 3.35 6.73 8.92
CA VAL A 11 3.71 6.98 7.53
C VAL A 11 2.48 7.50 6.79
N GLU A 12 2.69 8.45 5.90
CA GLU A 12 1.65 9.00 5.05
C GLU A 12 1.92 8.60 3.60
N ILE A 13 0.94 7.95 2.97
CA ILE A 13 0.99 7.60 1.55
C ILE A 13 -0.10 8.41 0.86
N PRO A 14 0.27 9.34 -0.05
CA PRO A 14 -0.72 10.12 -0.76
C PRO A 14 -1.69 9.23 -1.57
N THR A 15 -2.97 9.62 -1.55
CA THR A 15 -4.08 8.79 -2.06
C THR A 15 -3.92 8.46 -3.54
N GLU A 16 -3.30 9.36 -4.31
CA GLU A 16 -3.01 9.21 -5.73
C GLU A 16 -2.08 8.03 -6.06
N TYR A 17 -1.26 7.59 -5.10
CA TYR A 17 -0.36 6.45 -5.28
C TYR A 17 -1.02 5.11 -4.96
N LEU A 18 -2.10 5.09 -4.17
CA LEU A 18 -2.78 3.86 -3.74
C LEU A 18 -3.19 2.92 -4.90
N PRO A 19 -3.71 3.40 -6.05
CA PRO A 19 -4.01 2.52 -7.19
C PRO A 19 -2.78 1.79 -7.72
N ALA A 20 -1.68 2.51 -7.86
CA ALA A 20 -0.45 1.98 -8.42
C ALA A 20 0.21 0.99 -7.45
N LEU A 21 0.17 1.31 -6.16
CA LEU A 21 0.63 0.44 -5.08
C LEU A 21 -0.19 -0.84 -4.99
N ALA A 22 -1.52 -0.75 -4.99
CA ALA A 22 -2.39 -1.91 -4.95
C ALA A 22 -2.17 -2.83 -6.16
N LYS A 23 -2.00 -2.25 -7.36
CA LYS A 23 -1.70 -3.00 -8.58
C LYS A 23 -0.39 -3.77 -8.45
N ARG A 24 0.71 -3.09 -8.10
CA ARG A 24 2.03 -3.73 -8.00
C ARG A 24 2.09 -4.76 -6.87
N ALA A 25 1.44 -4.50 -5.74
CA ALA A 25 1.33 -5.47 -4.66
C ALA A 25 0.57 -6.74 -5.09
N ALA A 26 -0.51 -6.59 -5.88
CA ALA A 26 -1.22 -7.72 -6.46
C ALA A 26 -0.36 -8.47 -7.49
N GLU A 27 0.34 -7.75 -8.38
CA GLU A 27 1.25 -8.34 -9.37
C GLU A 27 2.39 -9.15 -8.72
N SER A 28 2.95 -8.66 -7.61
CA SER A 28 3.99 -9.35 -6.84
C SER A 28 3.49 -10.68 -6.25
N LEU A 29 2.21 -10.77 -5.89
CA LEU A 29 1.58 -12.00 -5.37
C LEU A 29 1.09 -12.95 -6.47
N GLY A 30 0.97 -12.48 -7.72
CA GLY A 30 0.45 -13.25 -8.84
C GLY A 30 -0.94 -13.84 -8.56
N ASP A 31 -1.14 -15.11 -8.87
CA ASP A 31 -2.42 -15.80 -8.71
C ASP A 31 -2.95 -15.78 -7.26
N ARG A 32 -2.05 -15.67 -6.27
CA ARG A 32 -2.42 -15.63 -4.84
C ARG A 32 -3.10 -14.33 -4.45
N ALA A 33 -3.04 -13.27 -5.26
CA ALA A 33 -3.65 -11.98 -4.95
C ALA A 33 -5.18 -12.04 -4.79
N ALA A 34 -5.82 -13.07 -5.37
CA ALA A 34 -7.26 -13.32 -5.20
C ALA A 34 -7.61 -14.03 -3.88
N GLU A 35 -6.63 -14.65 -3.21
CA GLU A 35 -6.82 -15.43 -1.98
C GLU A 35 -6.36 -14.66 -0.74
N VAL A 36 -5.45 -13.69 -0.93
CA VAL A 36 -4.88 -12.88 0.14
C VAL A 36 -5.77 -11.69 0.45
N THR A 37 -6.12 -11.54 1.73
CA THR A 37 -6.81 -10.34 2.23
C THR A 37 -5.90 -9.14 2.11
N ALA A 38 -6.40 -8.06 1.49
CA ALA A 38 -5.66 -6.82 1.37
C ALA A 38 -5.52 -6.15 2.74
N THR A 39 -4.29 -5.80 3.09
CA THR A 39 -3.97 -5.06 4.32
C THR A 39 -3.21 -3.79 3.98
N ARG A 40 -3.19 -2.84 4.92
CA ARG A 40 -2.33 -1.64 4.82
C ARG A 40 -0.86 -2.01 4.65
N GLY A 41 -0.40 -3.10 5.26
CA GLY A 41 0.99 -3.56 5.16
C GLY A 41 1.41 -3.93 3.74
N HIS A 42 0.51 -4.42 2.89
CA HIS A 42 0.83 -4.66 1.48
C HIS A 42 1.16 -3.36 0.75
N LEU A 43 0.38 -2.29 1.00
CA LEU A 43 0.59 -0.99 0.37
C LEU A 43 1.86 -0.30 0.89
N VAL A 44 2.14 -0.40 2.19
CA VAL A 44 3.34 0.20 2.80
C VAL A 44 4.60 -0.50 2.29
N ARG A 45 4.64 -1.83 2.25
CA ARG A 45 5.79 -2.58 1.71
C ARG A 45 6.06 -2.23 0.26
N GLN A 46 5.01 -2.14 -0.56
CA GLN A 46 5.15 -1.71 -1.95
C GLN A 46 5.66 -0.27 -2.05
N ALA A 47 5.20 0.64 -1.19
CA ALA A 47 5.66 2.03 -1.18
C ALA A 47 7.14 2.18 -0.81
N VAL A 48 7.63 1.35 0.11
CA VAL A 48 9.07 1.25 0.41
C VAL A 48 9.84 0.74 -0.81
N GLN A 49 9.39 -0.37 -1.41
CA GLN A 49 10.04 -0.94 -2.61
C GLN A 49 10.07 0.03 -3.80
N ASP A 50 9.03 0.83 -3.97
CA ASP A 50 8.94 1.85 -5.02
C ASP A 50 9.77 3.12 -4.70
N GLY A 51 10.33 3.21 -3.49
CA GLY A 51 11.12 4.36 -3.03
C GLY A 51 10.28 5.61 -2.78
N LEU A 52 9.00 5.46 -2.45
CA LEU A 52 8.13 6.57 -1.98
C LEU A 52 8.43 6.94 -0.53
N LEU A 53 8.93 5.99 0.27
CA LEU A 53 9.28 6.15 1.69
C LEU A 53 10.79 5.95 1.87
N ARG A 54 11.59 6.86 1.31
CA ARG A 54 13.06 6.76 1.25
C ARG A 54 13.74 6.65 2.61
N GLU A 55 13.11 7.19 3.64
CA GLU A 55 13.54 7.08 5.02
C GLU A 55 13.39 5.68 5.63
N LEU A 56 12.85 4.73 4.86
CA LEU A 56 12.69 3.32 5.21
C LEU A 56 13.45 2.38 4.25
N ASP A 57 14.29 2.91 3.35
CA ASP A 57 15.06 2.10 2.40
C ASP A 57 16.00 1.10 3.12
N ASP A 58 16.37 1.38 4.37
CA ASP A 58 17.16 0.48 5.23
C ASP A 58 16.41 -0.79 5.66
N LEU A 59 15.08 -0.83 5.49
CA LEU A 59 14.25 -2.01 5.74
C LEU A 59 14.22 -2.98 4.56
N ILE A 60 14.82 -2.63 3.42
CA ILE A 60 14.89 -3.50 2.24
C ILE A 60 16.00 -4.54 2.45
N CYS A 61 15.60 -5.79 2.53
CA CYS A 61 16.50 -6.94 2.64
C CYS A 61 17.28 -7.20 1.34
N GLU A 62 18.34 -8.00 1.43
CA GLU A 62 19.15 -8.39 0.26
C GLU A 62 18.35 -9.12 -0.84
N ASP A 63 17.26 -9.80 -0.45
CA ASP A 63 16.34 -10.49 -1.36
C ASP A 63 15.25 -9.57 -1.94
N GLY A 64 15.26 -8.28 -1.61
CA GLY A 64 14.27 -7.29 -2.05
C GLY A 64 12.96 -7.30 -1.25
N THR A 65 12.84 -8.16 -0.22
CA THR A 65 11.71 -8.10 0.72
C THR A 65 11.85 -6.91 1.67
N VAL A 66 10.75 -6.49 2.29
CA VAL A 66 10.76 -5.38 3.25
C VAL A 66 10.52 -5.91 4.66
N ASP A 67 11.51 -5.75 5.54
CA ASP A 67 11.44 -6.10 6.96
C ASP A 67 10.62 -5.08 7.74
N LEU A 68 9.32 -5.13 7.52
CA LEU A 68 8.37 -4.25 8.15
C LEU A 68 7.26 -5.06 8.80
N VAL A 69 6.99 -4.73 10.06
CA VAL A 69 5.85 -5.24 10.81
C VAL A 69 4.83 -4.12 10.91
N CYS A 70 3.73 -4.25 10.17
CA CYS A 70 2.52 -3.53 10.51
C CYS A 70 1.89 -4.24 11.71
N ASP A 71 1.61 -3.50 12.78
CA ASP A 71 1.04 -4.05 14.01
C ASP A 71 -0.11 -5.03 13.69
N PRO A 72 -0.04 -6.31 14.07
CA PRO A 72 -1.07 -7.31 13.76
C PRO A 72 -2.46 -6.98 14.32
N ALA A 73 -2.53 -6.26 15.44
CA ALA A 73 -3.81 -5.76 15.98
C ALA A 73 -4.38 -4.61 15.14
N SER A 74 -3.52 -3.96 14.36
CA SER A 74 -3.81 -2.85 13.46
C SER A 74 -3.70 -3.23 11.97
N GLU A 75 -3.33 -4.45 11.60
CA GLU A 75 -3.47 -4.98 10.24
C GLU A 75 -4.94 -5.31 9.96
N THR A 76 -5.82 -4.35 10.30
CA THR A 76 -7.21 -4.34 9.90
C THR A 76 -7.25 -4.51 8.38
N PRO A 77 -7.96 -5.53 7.88
CA PRO A 77 -8.23 -5.67 6.46
C PRO A 77 -8.72 -4.34 5.88
N LEU A 78 -8.35 -4.08 4.63
CA LEU A 78 -8.96 -2.97 3.91
C LEU A 78 -10.42 -3.34 3.64
N GLU A 79 -11.33 -2.58 4.25
CA GLU A 79 -12.76 -2.79 4.13
C GLU A 79 -13.40 -1.71 3.25
N LEU A 80 -14.36 -2.15 2.44
CA LEU A 80 -15.29 -1.26 1.75
C LEU A 80 -16.70 -1.77 2.00
N GLU A 81 -17.61 -0.89 2.44
CA GLU A 81 -19.01 -1.25 2.70
C GLU A 81 -19.15 -2.47 3.65
N ASN A 82 -18.32 -2.52 4.70
CA ASN A 82 -18.24 -3.60 5.69
C ASN A 82 -17.87 -4.97 5.10
N ARG A 83 -17.17 -5.00 3.96
CA ARG A 83 -16.60 -6.21 3.37
C ARG A 83 -15.09 -6.10 3.28
N THR A 84 -14.41 -7.14 3.78
CA THR A 84 -12.96 -7.32 3.61
C THR A 84 -12.64 -7.56 2.15
N LEU A 85 -11.68 -6.82 1.62
CA LEU A 85 -11.26 -6.94 0.23
C LEU A 85 -10.04 -7.86 0.09
N THR A 86 -9.97 -8.58 -1.02
CA THR A 86 -8.73 -9.17 -1.50
C THR A 86 -7.91 -8.10 -2.23
N LEU A 87 -6.63 -8.34 -2.50
CA LEU A 87 -5.83 -7.35 -3.26
C LEU A 87 -6.37 -7.13 -4.67
N ALA A 88 -6.81 -8.20 -5.33
CA ALA A 88 -7.52 -8.10 -6.61
C ALA A 88 -8.81 -7.26 -6.48
N GLY A 89 -9.62 -7.51 -5.43
CA GLY A 89 -10.85 -6.76 -5.16
C GLY A 89 -10.61 -5.28 -4.87
N LEU A 90 -9.54 -4.95 -4.13
CA LEU A 90 -9.12 -3.57 -3.88
C LEU A 90 -8.80 -2.85 -5.19
N LEU A 91 -8.06 -3.51 -6.09
CA LEU A 91 -7.70 -2.94 -7.39
C LEU A 91 -8.95 -2.65 -8.22
N GLU A 92 -9.92 -3.58 -8.27
CA GLU A 92 -11.18 -3.36 -8.98
C GLU A 92 -11.97 -2.17 -8.42
N VAL A 93 -12.08 -2.06 -7.10
CA VAL A 93 -12.75 -0.93 -6.43
C VAL A 93 -12.11 0.39 -6.80
N ILE A 94 -10.77 0.46 -6.74
CA ILE A 94 -10.02 1.67 -7.05
C ILE A 94 -10.20 2.06 -8.52
N GLN A 95 -10.19 1.07 -9.43
CA GLN A 95 -10.37 1.32 -10.86
C GLN A 95 -11.79 1.75 -11.22
N ARG A 96 -12.82 1.18 -10.58
CA ARG A 96 -14.23 1.52 -10.82
C ARG A 96 -14.61 2.93 -10.32
N LYS A 97 -13.88 3.50 -9.37
CA LYS A 97 -14.19 4.80 -8.74
C LYS A 97 -13.56 6.06 -9.39
N ARG A 98 -13.01 6.03 -10.61
CA ARG A 98 -12.44 7.26 -11.20
C ARG A 98 -13.50 8.25 -11.74
N PRO A 99 -13.30 9.57 -11.56
CA PRO A 99 -11.99 10.23 -11.56
C PRO A 99 -11.56 10.75 -10.18
N TRP A 100 -10.55 10.11 -9.58
CA TRP A 100 -9.88 10.62 -8.37
C TRP A 100 -8.80 11.66 -8.72
N GLY A 101 -9.11 12.56 -9.64
CA GLY A 101 -8.12 13.46 -10.24
C GLY A 101 -8.72 14.53 -11.14
N GLU A 102 -9.66 15.30 -10.61
CA GLU A 102 -9.91 16.66 -11.11
C GLU A 102 -9.72 17.62 -9.94
N THR A 103 -8.46 17.82 -9.53
CA THR A 103 -8.09 19.13 -9.01
C THR A 103 -8.15 20.06 -10.21
N ALA A 104 -9.24 20.82 -10.32
CA ALA A 104 -9.39 21.86 -11.32
C ALA A 104 -8.18 22.79 -11.26
N ARG A 105 -7.24 22.62 -12.19
CA ARG A 105 -6.34 23.69 -12.60
C ARG A 105 -7.16 24.68 -13.40
N SER A 106 -7.93 25.51 -12.71
CA SER A 106 -8.29 26.83 -13.23
C SER A 106 -7.04 27.69 -13.06
N SER A 107 -6.11 27.53 -14.00
CA SER A 107 -5.09 28.54 -14.26
C SER A 107 -5.82 29.71 -14.92
N GLU A 108 -6.36 30.63 -14.14
CA GLU A 108 -6.63 31.98 -14.63
C GLU A 108 -5.27 32.62 -14.94
N ALA A 109 -4.95 32.65 -16.23
CA ALA A 109 -3.91 33.50 -16.76
C ALA A 109 -4.33 34.96 -16.57
N ALA A 110 -3.42 35.74 -15.99
CA ALA A 110 -3.45 37.19 -15.91
C ALA A 110 -3.40 37.85 -17.30
#